data_AF-V6KV44-F1
#
_entry.id   AF-V6KV44-F1
#
_cell.length_a   1.000
_cell.length_b   1.000
_cell.length_c   1.000
_cell.angle_alpha   90.00
_cell.angle_beta   90.00
_cell.angle_gamma   90.00
#
_symmetry.space_group_name_H-M   'P 1'
#
loop_
_entity.id
_entity.type
_entity.pdbx_description
1 polymer ?
#
loop_
_entity_poly.entity_id
_entity_poly.type
_entity_poly.pdbx_seq_one_letter_code
_entity_poly.pdbx_strand_id
1 'polypeptide(L)'
;MPIEGCNGRTAFLFSAGAAPHPGTGRELRDAFPVFADALDAICARLDPYLELPLACVMFADDGTRTAALLDRESYGGPAVFALQVAQYRLLRSWGVRPDAVFGQAAGRMAAAYAAGVFSLAEACHAVGTLARLLDGLPAPRRPHSPRLDGVLDAYGRTLATLHPCVPHLPLVSDVTARPVGTETAEPEFWVRRAPARFAEAVGLLHREGIRTWLELGPSDRLTRLLPDCLPGATASAFALSRDWAELWSGPGSEPGTAPR
;
A
#
# COMPACT_ATOMS: atom_id res chain seq x y z
N MET A 1 14.10 -16.49 -1.35
CA MET A 1 13.65 -17.76 -1.93
C MET A 1 12.36 -17.51 -2.69
N PRO A 2 12.06 -18.22 -3.80
CA PRO A 2 10.67 -18.31 -4.26
C PRO A 2 9.83 -18.89 -3.12
N ILE A 3 8.58 -18.44 -2.97
CA ILE A 3 7.62 -19.10 -2.07
C ILE A 3 7.55 -20.56 -2.52
N GLU A 4 7.96 -21.51 -1.67
CA GLU A 4 8.08 -22.91 -2.05
C GLU A 4 6.74 -23.41 -2.62
N GLY A 5 6.79 -24.01 -3.82
CA GLY A 5 5.60 -24.53 -4.52
C GLY A 5 4.95 -23.57 -5.53
N CYS A 6 5.34 -22.30 -5.57
CA CYS A 6 4.79 -21.35 -6.54
C CYS A 6 5.59 -21.32 -7.86
N ASN A 7 5.15 -22.04 -8.88
CA ASN A 7 5.67 -21.89 -10.25
C ASN A 7 5.11 -20.60 -10.89
N GLY A 8 5.90 -19.53 -10.97
CA GLY A 8 5.58 -18.32 -11.74
C GLY A 8 6.10 -17.02 -11.13
N ARG A 9 5.90 -15.92 -11.84
CA ARG A 9 6.27 -14.57 -11.36
C ARG A 9 5.31 -14.10 -10.26
N THR A 10 5.78 -13.20 -9.41
CA THR A 10 5.06 -12.68 -8.24
C THR A 10 4.66 -11.22 -8.42
N ALA A 11 3.40 -10.88 -8.17
CA ALA A 11 2.92 -9.49 -8.10
C ALA A 11 2.60 -9.09 -6.67
N PHE A 12 3.03 -7.89 -6.27
CA PHE A 12 2.57 -7.27 -5.02
C PHE A 12 1.43 -6.30 -5.30
N LEU A 13 0.35 -6.42 -4.54
CA LEU A 13 -0.87 -5.63 -4.65
C LEU A 13 -0.99 -4.71 -3.42
N PHE A 14 -0.94 -3.41 -3.64
CA PHE A 14 -1.12 -2.39 -2.60
C PHE A 14 -2.57 -1.90 -2.64
N SER A 15 -3.40 -2.45 -1.74
CA SER A 15 -4.84 -2.24 -1.79
C SER A 15 -5.29 -0.88 -1.25
N ALA A 16 -6.42 -0.40 -1.77
CA ALA A 16 -7.21 0.66 -1.14
C ALA A 16 -8.18 0.00 -0.15
N GLY A 17 -7.67 -0.37 1.02
CA GLY A 17 -8.50 -0.86 2.12
C GLY A 17 -9.33 0.25 2.76
N ALA A 18 -10.29 -0.14 3.60
CA ALA A 18 -10.82 0.75 4.63
C ALA A 18 -9.67 1.19 5.56
N ALA A 19 -9.90 2.23 6.36
CA ALA A 19 -8.98 2.57 7.43
C ALA A 19 -8.67 1.31 8.27
N PRO A 20 -7.40 1.11 8.69
CA PRO A 20 -7.07 -0.01 9.55
C PRO A 20 -7.85 0.09 10.87
N HIS A 21 -8.24 -1.05 11.42
CA HIS A 21 -8.73 -1.11 12.78
C HIS A 21 -7.60 -0.79 13.76
N PRO A 22 -7.90 -0.22 14.95
CA PRO A 22 -6.91 -0.03 16.00
C PRO A 22 -6.15 -1.33 16.29
N GLY A 23 -4.83 -1.26 16.41
CA GLY A 23 -3.95 -2.41 16.62
C GLY A 23 -3.54 -3.18 15.36
N THR A 24 -4.03 -2.82 14.16
CA THR A 24 -3.60 -3.48 12.91
C THR A 24 -2.09 -3.43 12.77
N GLY A 25 -1.46 -4.59 12.54
CA GLY A 25 0.00 -4.72 12.42
C GLY A 25 0.76 -4.92 13.73
N ARG A 26 0.07 -4.97 14.88
CA ARG A 26 0.71 -5.23 16.20
C ARG A 26 1.45 -6.57 16.23
N GLU A 27 0.83 -7.63 15.74
CA GLU A 27 1.46 -8.96 15.69
C GLU A 27 2.77 -8.95 14.90
N LEU A 28 2.79 -8.30 13.72
CA LEU A 28 4.00 -8.17 12.92
C LEU A 28 5.07 -7.30 13.62
N ARG A 29 4.63 -6.26 14.34
CA ARG A 29 5.52 -5.38 15.12
C ARG A 29 6.18 -6.12 16.27
N ASP A 30 5.43 -6.96 16.97
CA ASP A 30 5.93 -7.72 18.11
C ASP A 30 6.82 -8.88 17.64
N ALA A 31 6.49 -9.52 16.52
CA ALA A 31 7.24 -10.66 15.98
C ALA A 31 8.50 -10.29 15.17
N PHE A 32 8.53 -9.11 14.53
CA PHE A 32 9.59 -8.77 13.56
C PHE A 32 10.18 -7.36 13.79
N PRO A 33 11.40 -7.26 14.34
CA PRO A 33 12.08 -5.98 14.53
C PRO A 33 12.22 -5.16 13.24
N VAL A 34 12.48 -5.82 12.09
CA VAL A 34 12.56 -5.15 10.78
C VAL A 34 11.25 -4.45 10.41
N PHE A 35 10.10 -5.04 10.75
CA PHE A 35 8.80 -4.42 10.54
C PHE A 35 8.59 -3.26 11.52
N ALA A 36 8.90 -3.46 12.80
CA ALA A 36 8.77 -2.43 13.83
C ALA A 36 9.59 -1.18 13.49
N ASP A 37 10.89 -1.35 13.19
CA ASP A 37 11.80 -0.26 12.83
C ASP A 37 11.33 0.47 11.57
N ALA A 38 10.84 -0.29 10.57
CA ALA A 38 10.30 0.30 9.37
C ALA A 38 9.04 1.14 9.66
N LEU A 39 8.09 0.60 10.41
CA LEU A 39 6.84 1.27 10.76
C LEU A 39 7.12 2.54 11.56
N ASP A 40 7.93 2.45 12.61
CA ASP A 40 8.27 3.57 13.49
C ASP A 40 8.98 4.69 12.71
N ALA A 41 9.89 4.33 11.78
CA ALA A 41 10.57 5.30 10.92
C ALA A 41 9.64 6.00 9.91
N ILE A 42 8.56 5.34 9.48
CA ILE A 42 7.56 5.93 8.59
C ILE A 42 6.62 6.83 9.39
N CYS A 43 6.12 6.36 10.54
CA CYS A 43 5.32 7.16 11.47
C CYS A 43 6.01 8.47 11.82
N ALA A 44 7.28 8.44 12.24
CA ALA A 44 8.04 9.63 12.58
C ALA A 44 8.16 10.66 11.43
N ARG A 45 8.10 10.21 10.17
CA ARG A 45 8.11 11.08 8.98
C ARG A 45 6.74 11.65 8.65
N LEU A 46 5.68 11.00 9.08
CA LEU A 46 4.29 11.41 8.86
C LEU A 46 3.78 12.29 10.01
N ASP A 47 4.32 12.15 11.22
CA ASP A 47 3.95 12.93 12.40
C ASP A 47 3.92 14.46 12.17
N PRO A 48 4.82 15.09 11.40
CA PRO A 48 4.74 16.53 11.12
C PRO A 48 3.47 16.98 10.37
N TYR A 49 2.70 16.07 9.78
CA TYR A 49 1.44 16.36 9.09
C TYR A 49 0.22 16.14 9.98
N LEU A 50 0.40 15.65 11.21
CA LEU A 50 -0.65 15.15 12.09
C LEU A 50 -0.71 15.93 13.40
N GLU A 51 -1.86 15.91 14.05
CA GLU A 51 -2.04 16.54 15.37
C GLU A 51 -1.47 15.67 16.49
N LEU A 52 -1.47 14.36 16.32
CA LEU A 52 -0.93 13.36 17.23
C LEU A 52 0.02 12.42 16.47
N PRO A 53 1.01 11.82 17.17
CA PRO A 53 1.87 10.81 16.55
C PRO A 53 1.05 9.65 15.97
N LEU A 54 1.36 9.26 14.73
CA LEU A 54 0.60 8.26 13.98
C LEU A 54 0.56 6.92 14.73
N ALA A 55 1.69 6.51 15.31
CA ALA A 55 1.79 5.28 16.09
C ALA A 55 0.86 5.28 17.32
N CYS A 56 0.72 6.42 18.01
CA CYS A 56 -0.20 6.54 19.15
C CYS A 56 -1.66 6.33 18.73
N VAL A 57 -2.03 6.80 17.53
CA VAL A 57 -3.38 6.63 16.99
C VAL A 57 -3.61 5.20 16.49
N MET A 58 -2.64 4.63 15.76
CA MET A 58 -2.72 3.26 15.24
C MET A 58 -2.82 2.19 16.33
N PHE A 59 -2.16 2.40 17.46
CA PHE A 59 -2.06 1.41 18.54
C PHE A 59 -2.80 1.78 19.82
N ALA A 60 -3.66 2.80 19.76
CA ALA A 60 -4.59 3.12 20.85
C ALA A 60 -5.55 1.96 21.11
N ASP A 61 -6.05 1.87 22.35
CA ASP A 61 -7.08 0.90 22.70
C ASP A 61 -8.36 1.17 21.90
N ASP A 62 -9.00 0.08 21.46
CA ASP A 62 -10.23 0.16 20.69
C ASP A 62 -11.36 0.84 21.49
N GLY A 63 -12.23 1.57 20.80
CA GLY A 63 -13.30 2.36 21.40
C GLY A 63 -12.86 3.68 22.07
N THR A 64 -11.56 3.99 22.12
CA THR A 64 -11.09 5.30 22.61
C THR A 64 -11.28 6.41 21.57
N ARG A 65 -11.35 7.67 22.03
CA ARG A 65 -11.38 8.84 21.14
C ARG A 65 -10.14 8.94 20.25
N THR A 66 -8.99 8.48 20.74
CA THR A 66 -7.74 8.45 19.99
C THR A 66 -7.82 7.43 18.87
N ALA A 67 -8.30 6.22 19.14
CA ALA A 67 -8.51 5.17 18.13
C ALA A 67 -9.49 5.61 17.02
N ALA A 68 -10.56 6.33 17.38
CA ALA A 68 -11.54 6.87 16.42
C ALA A 68 -10.95 7.87 15.42
N LEU A 69 -9.75 8.42 15.66
CA LEU A 69 -9.07 9.27 14.69
C LEU A 69 -8.65 8.51 13.43
N LEU A 70 -8.49 7.18 13.47
CA LEU A 70 -8.15 6.37 12.29
C LEU A 70 -9.18 6.48 11.16
N ASP A 71 -10.45 6.78 11.49
CA ASP A 71 -11.51 6.99 10.51
C ASP A 71 -11.38 8.35 9.79
N ARG A 72 -10.57 9.27 10.32
CA ARG A 72 -10.27 10.54 9.65
C ARG A 72 -9.26 10.32 8.54
N GLU A 73 -9.41 11.07 7.47
CA GLU A 73 -8.55 11.01 6.30
C GLU A 73 -7.12 11.46 6.60
N SER A 74 -6.98 12.38 7.56
CA SER A 74 -5.69 12.76 8.14
C SER A 74 -4.91 11.57 8.70
N TYR A 75 -5.53 10.50 9.19
CA TYR A 75 -4.83 9.36 9.80
C TYR A 75 -4.97 8.05 9.01
N GLY A 76 -6.15 7.74 8.48
CA GLY A 76 -6.41 6.47 7.79
C GLY A 76 -5.50 6.24 6.58
N GLY A 77 -5.35 7.25 5.71
CA GLY A 77 -4.46 7.19 4.55
C GLY A 77 -2.99 6.98 4.93
N PRO A 78 -2.43 7.83 5.82
CA PRO A 78 -1.07 7.64 6.35
C PRO A 78 -0.85 6.29 7.02
N ALA A 79 -1.81 5.77 7.80
CA ALA A 79 -1.72 4.47 8.44
C ALA A 79 -1.69 3.32 7.43
N VAL A 80 -2.53 3.35 6.39
CA VAL A 80 -2.50 2.36 5.29
C VAL A 80 -1.14 2.37 4.60
N PHE A 81 -0.62 3.56 4.26
CA PHE A 81 0.69 3.68 3.63
C PHE A 81 1.82 3.13 4.53
N ALA A 82 1.81 3.49 5.81
CA ALA A 82 2.82 3.05 6.77
C ALA A 82 2.83 1.53 6.91
N LEU A 83 1.66 0.90 7.06
CA LEU A 83 1.52 -0.56 7.09
C LEU A 83 2.04 -1.18 5.79
N GLN A 84 1.59 -0.71 4.63
CA GLN A 84 1.99 -1.26 3.33
C GLN A 84 3.50 -1.21 3.09
N VAL A 85 4.15 -0.09 3.42
CA VAL A 85 5.60 0.06 3.23
C VAL A 85 6.38 -0.77 4.26
N ALA A 86 5.93 -0.86 5.50
CA ALA A 86 6.55 -1.72 6.51
C ALA A 86 6.44 -3.20 6.14
N GLN A 87 5.27 -3.63 5.67
CA GLN A 87 5.02 -4.98 5.15
C GLN A 87 5.91 -5.29 3.93
N TYR A 88 6.06 -4.33 3.01
CA TYR A 88 6.95 -4.49 1.86
C TYR A 88 8.39 -4.70 2.31
N ARG A 89 8.88 -3.90 3.25
CA ARG A 89 10.24 -4.04 3.80
C ARG A 89 10.45 -5.37 4.50
N LEU A 90 9.45 -5.85 5.24
CA LEU A 90 9.47 -7.16 5.88
C LEU A 90 9.61 -8.29 4.85
N LEU A 91 8.74 -8.33 3.83
CA LEU A 91 8.81 -9.33 2.75
C LEU A 91 10.17 -9.31 2.04
N ARG A 92 10.71 -8.11 1.77
CA ARG A 92 12.05 -7.96 1.18
C ARG A 92 13.15 -8.51 2.08
N SER A 93 13.01 -8.41 3.40
CA SER A 93 13.95 -8.99 4.37
C SER A 93 13.93 -10.51 4.40
N TRP A 94 12.78 -11.12 4.11
CA TRP A 94 12.64 -12.57 3.88
C TRP A 94 13.13 -13.02 2.49
N GLY A 95 13.59 -12.07 1.67
CA GLY A 95 14.05 -12.33 0.31
C GLY A 95 12.92 -12.59 -0.69
N VAL A 96 11.67 -12.28 -0.35
CA VAL A 96 10.52 -12.29 -1.26
C VAL A 96 10.54 -11.01 -2.07
N ARG A 97 10.56 -11.11 -3.40
CA ARG A 97 10.66 -9.97 -4.32
C ARG A 97 9.52 -9.99 -5.33
N PRO A 98 8.85 -8.86 -5.59
CA PRO A 98 7.90 -8.76 -6.69
C PRO A 98 8.64 -8.70 -8.04
N ASP A 99 8.02 -9.28 -9.06
CA ASP A 99 8.31 -9.05 -10.48
C ASP A 99 7.48 -7.89 -11.04
N ALA A 100 6.35 -7.58 -10.41
CA ALA A 100 5.50 -6.44 -10.72
C ALA A 100 4.79 -5.92 -9.48
N VAL A 101 4.40 -4.64 -9.50
CA VAL A 101 3.61 -4.02 -8.44
C VAL A 101 2.38 -3.33 -9.01
N PHE A 102 1.31 -3.33 -8.24
CA PHE A 102 0.06 -2.64 -8.56
C PHE A 102 -0.43 -1.93 -7.31
N GLY A 103 -0.83 -0.66 -7.42
CA GLY A 103 -1.40 0.10 -6.31
C GLY A 103 -2.76 0.67 -6.65
N GLN A 104 -3.75 0.46 -5.79
CA GLN A 104 -5.09 1.01 -5.93
C GLN A 104 -5.27 2.23 -5.02
N ALA A 105 -5.76 3.35 -5.56
CA ALA A 105 -6.06 4.58 -4.82
C ALA A 105 -4.99 4.95 -3.75
N ALA A 106 -5.27 4.80 -2.45
CA ALA A 106 -4.32 5.12 -1.37
C ALA A 106 -3.01 4.29 -1.45
N GLY A 107 -3.08 3.06 -1.97
CA GLY A 107 -1.93 2.20 -2.18
C GLY A 107 -1.04 2.60 -3.36
N ARG A 108 -1.44 3.57 -4.20
CA ARG A 108 -0.63 4.04 -5.34
C ARG A 108 0.74 4.56 -4.89
N MET A 109 0.80 5.30 -3.79
CA MET A 109 2.06 5.85 -3.28
C MET A 109 2.98 4.77 -2.71
N ALA A 110 2.41 3.75 -2.05
CA ALA A 110 3.20 2.61 -1.55
C ALA A 110 3.76 1.77 -2.72
N ALA A 111 2.96 1.53 -3.76
CA ALA A 111 3.42 0.86 -4.98
C ALA A 111 4.51 1.66 -5.72
N ALA A 112 4.35 2.98 -5.81
CA ALA A 112 5.35 3.88 -6.40
C ALA A 112 6.68 3.84 -5.65
N TYR A 113 6.63 3.91 -4.32
CA TYR A 113 7.80 3.72 -3.45
C TYR A 113 8.46 2.35 -3.69
N ALA A 114 7.67 1.28 -3.73
CA ALA A 114 8.18 -0.08 -3.95
C ALA A 114 8.84 -0.25 -5.33
N ALA A 115 8.36 0.48 -6.35
CA ALA A 115 8.96 0.56 -7.68
C ALA A 115 10.10 1.58 -7.79
N GLY A 116 10.49 2.23 -6.68
CA GLY A 116 11.58 3.20 -6.61
C GLY A 116 11.31 4.52 -7.33
N VAL A 117 10.03 4.85 -7.56
CA VAL A 117 9.66 6.15 -8.13
C VAL A 117 9.95 7.28 -7.14
N PHE A 118 9.60 7.09 -5.87
CA PHE A 118 9.83 8.10 -4.83
C PHE A 118 10.74 7.55 -3.74
N SER A 119 11.59 8.41 -3.18
CA SER A 119 12.23 8.10 -1.90
C SER A 119 11.18 7.98 -0.79
N LEU A 120 11.57 7.38 0.35
CA LEU A 120 10.64 7.28 1.48
C LEU A 120 10.18 8.67 1.95
N ALA A 121 11.08 9.65 1.97
CA ALA A 121 10.77 11.01 2.43
C ALA A 121 9.74 11.69 1.51
N GLU A 122 9.91 11.58 0.20
CA GLU A 122 8.99 12.15 -0.78
C GLU A 122 7.63 11.45 -0.77
N ALA A 123 7.62 10.12 -0.65
CA ALA A 123 6.38 9.37 -0.52
C ALA A 123 5.61 9.76 0.76
N CYS A 124 6.30 9.93 1.89
CA CYS A 124 5.69 10.44 3.13
C CYS A 124 5.18 11.88 2.96
N HIS A 125 5.94 12.75 2.29
CA HIS A 125 5.52 14.13 2.02
C HIS A 125 4.23 14.18 1.18
N ALA A 126 4.16 13.38 0.12
CA ALA A 126 3.00 13.26 -0.74
C ALA A 126 1.78 12.75 0.06
N VAL A 127 1.93 11.65 0.79
CA VAL A 127 0.85 11.04 1.57
C VAL A 127 0.35 11.95 2.69
N GLY A 128 1.26 12.51 3.50
CA GLY A 128 0.91 13.41 4.60
C GLY A 128 0.24 14.69 4.11
N THR A 129 0.71 15.25 2.99
CA THR A 129 0.10 16.44 2.39
C THR A 129 -1.30 16.15 1.86
N LEU A 130 -1.49 15.05 1.12
CA LEU A 130 -2.80 14.67 0.61
C LEU A 130 -3.79 14.42 1.76
N ALA A 131 -3.38 13.70 2.80
CA ALA A 131 -4.20 13.42 3.97
C ALA A 131 -4.69 14.72 4.63
N ARG A 132 -3.79 15.68 4.86
CA ARG A 132 -4.13 17.00 5.42
C ARG A 132 -5.07 17.80 4.53
N LEU A 133 -4.87 17.78 3.21
CA LEU A 133 -5.73 18.49 2.26
C LEU A 133 -7.14 17.87 2.20
N LEU A 134 -7.26 16.55 2.35
CA LEU A 134 -8.52 15.82 2.28
C LEU A 134 -9.33 15.83 3.57
N ASP A 135 -8.70 16.02 4.73
CA ASP A 135 -9.36 15.99 6.05
C ASP A 135 -10.47 17.04 6.21
N GLY A 136 -10.35 18.18 5.51
CA GLY A 136 -11.38 19.23 5.48
C GLY A 136 -12.57 18.95 4.54
N LEU A 137 -12.61 17.80 3.85
CA LEU A 137 -13.65 17.46 2.88
C LEU A 137 -14.54 16.32 3.39
N PRO A 138 -15.87 16.53 3.48
CA PRO A 138 -16.80 15.46 3.87
C PRO A 138 -16.85 14.37 2.80
N ALA A 139 -17.00 13.12 3.24
CA ALA A 139 -17.28 11.98 2.39
C ALA A 139 -18.81 11.79 2.21
N PRO A 140 -19.29 11.27 1.06
CA PRO A 140 -18.54 10.88 -0.13
C PRO A 140 -18.15 12.10 -0.99
N ARG A 141 -16.92 12.10 -1.53
CA ARG A 141 -16.43 13.16 -2.41
C ARG A 141 -16.94 12.97 -3.83
N ARG A 142 -17.62 13.99 -4.37
CA ARG A 142 -18.09 13.98 -5.75
C ARG A 142 -16.91 14.28 -6.68
N PRO A 143 -16.66 13.42 -7.70
CA PRO A 143 -15.74 13.76 -8.78
C PRO A 143 -16.13 15.09 -9.44
N HIS A 144 -15.15 15.87 -9.88
CA HIS A 144 -15.34 17.15 -10.57
C HIS A 144 -16.15 18.17 -9.75
N SER A 145 -15.97 18.16 -8.43
CA SER A 145 -16.52 19.20 -7.56
C SER A 145 -15.46 20.28 -7.30
N PRO A 146 -15.79 21.58 -7.34
CA PRO A 146 -14.80 22.65 -7.23
C PRO A 146 -13.92 22.56 -5.97
N ARG A 147 -14.47 22.04 -4.87
CA ARG A 147 -13.72 21.81 -3.63
C ARG A 147 -12.69 20.69 -3.74
N LEU A 148 -13.05 19.57 -4.37
CA LEU A 148 -12.12 18.48 -4.61
C LEU A 148 -11.07 18.90 -5.65
N ASP A 149 -11.49 19.58 -6.72
CA ASP A 149 -10.59 20.05 -7.78
C ASP A 149 -9.53 21.00 -7.20
N GLY A 150 -9.92 21.95 -6.35
CA GLY A 150 -8.97 22.84 -5.66
C GLY A 150 -7.99 22.10 -4.73
N VAL A 151 -8.42 21.01 -4.08
CA VAL A 151 -7.53 20.14 -3.30
C VAL A 151 -6.55 19.40 -4.21
N LEU A 152 -7.01 18.87 -5.34
CA LEU A 152 -6.16 18.18 -6.31
C LEU A 152 -5.15 19.14 -6.95
N ASP A 153 -5.53 20.39 -7.22
CA ASP A 153 -4.60 21.42 -7.70
C ASP A 153 -3.51 21.74 -6.66
N ALA A 154 -3.89 21.86 -5.39
CA ALA A 154 -2.94 22.07 -4.30
C ALA A 154 -1.99 20.87 -4.12
N TYR A 155 -2.53 19.66 -4.27
CA TYR A 155 -1.74 18.45 -4.21
C TYR A 155 -0.80 18.33 -5.41
N GLY A 156 -1.25 18.67 -6.63
CA GLY A 156 -0.42 18.72 -7.83
C GLY A 156 0.78 19.66 -7.69
N ARG A 157 0.58 20.85 -7.08
CA ARG A 157 1.69 21.76 -6.75
C ARG A 157 2.70 21.16 -5.77
N THR A 158 2.24 20.32 -4.84
CA THR A 158 3.12 19.59 -3.92
C THR A 158 3.92 18.52 -4.66
N LEU A 159 3.26 17.75 -5.52
CA LEU A 159 3.91 16.72 -6.33
C LEU A 159 4.96 17.30 -7.28
N ALA A 160 4.74 18.51 -7.79
CA ALA A 160 5.68 19.22 -8.66
C ALA A 160 7.01 19.59 -7.97
N THR A 161 7.11 19.50 -6.64
CA THR A 161 8.36 19.74 -5.90
C THR A 161 9.16 18.46 -5.63
N LEU A 162 8.60 17.30 -5.97
CA LEU A 162 9.23 16.00 -5.80
C LEU A 162 10.14 15.65 -6.98
N HIS A 163 11.04 14.69 -6.78
CA HIS A 163 12.03 14.25 -7.77
C HIS A 163 11.84 12.76 -8.11
N PRO A 164 10.72 12.41 -8.78
CA PRO A 164 10.43 11.03 -9.14
C PRO A 164 11.49 10.44 -10.08
N CYS A 165 11.89 9.21 -9.80
CA CYS A 165 12.71 8.38 -10.67
C CYS A 165 11.84 7.49 -11.56
N VAL A 166 12.41 7.03 -12.68
CA VAL A 166 11.75 6.03 -13.52
C VAL A 166 11.57 4.73 -12.71
N PRO A 167 10.38 4.09 -12.75
CA PRO A 167 10.17 2.82 -12.07
C PRO A 167 11.21 1.77 -12.47
N HIS A 168 11.91 1.19 -11.50
CA HIS A 168 12.87 0.10 -11.74
C HIS A 168 12.23 -1.30 -11.64
N LEU A 169 10.99 -1.37 -11.15
CA LEU A 169 10.10 -2.52 -11.26
C LEU A 169 8.87 -2.14 -12.10
N PRO A 170 8.30 -3.09 -12.88
CA PRO A 170 7.02 -2.91 -13.54
C PRO A 170 5.92 -2.46 -12.56
N LEU A 171 5.50 -1.21 -12.68
CA LEU A 171 4.38 -0.63 -11.94
C LEU A 171 3.18 -0.56 -12.88
N VAL A 172 2.06 -1.19 -12.52
CA VAL A 172 0.81 -1.12 -13.30
C VAL A 172 -0.13 -0.10 -12.67
N SER A 173 -0.60 0.85 -13.48
CA SER A 173 -1.56 1.87 -13.06
C SER A 173 -2.95 1.28 -12.83
N ASP A 174 -3.58 1.66 -11.72
CA ASP A 174 -4.99 1.35 -11.44
C ASP A 174 -5.95 2.09 -12.37
N VAL A 175 -5.55 3.22 -12.95
CA VAL A 175 -6.39 4.02 -13.85
C VAL A 175 -6.33 3.53 -15.29
N THR A 176 -5.14 3.17 -15.79
CA THR A 176 -4.98 2.80 -17.20
C THR A 176 -4.88 1.30 -17.42
N ALA A 177 -4.67 0.50 -16.37
CA ALA A 177 -4.37 -0.93 -16.45
C ALA A 177 -3.17 -1.25 -17.36
N ARG A 178 -2.19 -0.34 -17.42
CA ARG A 178 -0.97 -0.49 -18.23
C ARG A 178 0.28 -0.27 -17.37
N PRO A 179 1.43 -0.85 -17.75
CA PRO A 179 2.71 -0.51 -17.15
C PRO A 179 2.98 0.98 -17.34
N VAL A 180 3.58 1.60 -16.32
CA VAL A 180 3.94 3.02 -16.35
C VAL A 180 5.46 3.19 -16.37
N GLY A 181 5.91 4.30 -16.92
CA GLY A 181 7.32 4.67 -17.03
C GLY A 181 7.56 6.12 -16.63
N THR A 182 8.05 6.94 -17.57
CA THR A 182 8.45 8.33 -17.34
C THR A 182 7.29 9.26 -17.02
N GLU A 183 6.05 8.91 -17.37
CA GLU A 183 4.87 9.71 -17.03
C GLU A 183 4.62 9.81 -15.52
N THR A 184 5.27 8.95 -14.72
CA THR A 184 5.28 9.07 -13.25
C THR A 184 5.95 10.35 -12.77
N ALA A 185 6.71 11.04 -13.63
CA ALA A 185 7.28 12.34 -13.35
C ALA A 185 6.26 13.48 -13.34
N GLU A 186 5.13 13.30 -14.03
CA GLU A 186 4.12 14.34 -14.20
C GLU A 186 3.14 14.35 -13.02
N PRO A 187 2.96 15.47 -12.30
CA PRO A 187 1.96 15.57 -11.23
C PRO A 187 0.55 15.16 -11.66
N GLU A 188 0.17 15.44 -12.92
CA GLU A 188 -1.11 15.11 -13.56
C GLU A 188 -1.40 13.61 -13.53
N PHE A 189 -0.36 12.77 -13.60
CA PHE A 189 -0.50 11.33 -13.49
C PHE A 189 -1.06 10.92 -12.12
N TRP A 190 -0.56 11.54 -11.05
CA TRP A 190 -0.92 11.21 -9.67
C TRP A 190 -2.26 11.80 -9.24
N VAL A 191 -2.58 13.01 -9.68
CA VAL A 191 -3.87 13.66 -9.33
C VAL A 191 -5.05 13.10 -10.13
N ARG A 192 -4.80 12.42 -11.26
CA ARG A 192 -5.85 11.80 -12.08
C ARG A 192 -6.69 10.83 -11.25
N ARG A 193 -8.02 11.01 -11.33
CA ARG A 193 -9.02 10.14 -10.72
C ARG A 193 -9.87 9.47 -11.79
N ALA A 194 -9.95 8.14 -11.74
CA ALA A 194 -10.86 7.33 -12.53
C ALA A 194 -11.20 6.06 -11.73
N PRO A 195 -12.28 5.34 -12.07
CA PRO A 195 -12.54 4.03 -11.52
C PRO A 195 -11.35 3.08 -11.72
N ALA A 196 -11.01 2.30 -10.70
CA ALA A 196 -9.89 1.36 -10.78
C ALA A 196 -10.21 0.22 -11.75
N ARG A 197 -9.31 -0.04 -12.68
CA ARG A 197 -9.39 -1.09 -13.71
C ARG A 197 -8.67 -2.36 -13.27
N PHE A 198 -9.02 -2.86 -12.08
CA PHE A 198 -8.30 -3.97 -11.43
C PHE A 198 -8.34 -5.27 -12.25
N ALA A 199 -9.51 -5.68 -12.76
CA ALA A 199 -9.64 -6.90 -13.56
C ALA A 199 -8.77 -6.88 -14.82
N GLU A 200 -8.67 -5.72 -15.48
CA GLU A 200 -7.81 -5.55 -16.67
C GLU A 200 -6.32 -5.63 -16.32
N ALA A 201 -5.91 -4.97 -15.21
CA ALA A 201 -4.53 -5.02 -14.73
C ALA A 201 -4.11 -6.44 -14.35
N VAL A 202 -4.99 -7.17 -13.66
CA VAL A 202 -4.78 -8.58 -13.29
C VAL A 202 -4.69 -9.47 -14.55
N GLY A 203 -5.58 -9.29 -15.52
CA GLY A 203 -5.55 -10.03 -16.79
C GLY A 203 -4.30 -9.76 -17.62
N LEU A 204 -3.78 -8.54 -17.60
CA LEU A 204 -2.46 -8.22 -18.19
C LEU A 204 -1.34 -8.97 -17.46
N LEU A 205 -1.22 -8.77 -16.14
CA LEU A 205 -0.16 -9.36 -15.33
C LEU A 205 -0.15 -10.89 -15.40
N HIS A 206 -1.32 -11.52 -15.43
CA HIS A 206 -1.43 -12.96 -15.58
C HIS A 206 -0.92 -13.44 -16.94
N ARG A 207 -1.22 -12.74 -18.05
CA ARG A 207 -0.65 -13.04 -19.37
C ARG A 207 0.87 -12.89 -19.40
N GLU A 208 1.42 -11.96 -18.63
CA GLU A 208 2.86 -11.74 -18.44
C GLU A 208 3.56 -12.75 -17.51
N GLY A 209 2.84 -13.80 -17.08
CA GLY A 209 3.40 -14.92 -16.32
C GLY A 209 3.28 -14.78 -14.80
N ILE A 210 2.54 -13.79 -14.28
CA ILE A 210 2.25 -13.69 -12.85
C ILE A 210 1.31 -14.82 -12.43
N ARG A 211 1.72 -15.59 -11.43
CA ARG A 211 0.94 -16.70 -10.84
C ARG A 211 0.76 -16.54 -9.33
N THR A 212 1.64 -15.77 -8.69
CA THR A 212 1.58 -15.51 -7.25
C THR A 212 1.22 -14.05 -7.00
N TRP A 213 0.25 -13.82 -6.11
CA TRP A 213 -0.26 -12.51 -5.77
C TRP A 213 -0.14 -12.30 -4.27
N LEU A 214 0.53 -11.24 -3.85
CA LEU A 214 0.70 -10.88 -2.45
C LEU A 214 0.06 -9.51 -2.21
N GLU A 215 -0.99 -9.47 -1.41
CA GLU A 215 -1.63 -8.21 -1.00
C GLU A 215 -0.98 -7.66 0.27
N LEU A 216 -0.64 -6.37 0.22
CA LEU A 216 -0.09 -5.60 1.30
C LEU A 216 -1.08 -4.54 1.75
N GLY A 217 -1.17 -4.36 3.06
CA GLY A 217 -2.06 -3.42 3.73
C GLY A 217 -2.84 -4.09 4.87
N PRO A 218 -3.91 -3.43 5.33
CA PRO A 218 -4.68 -3.90 6.48
C PRO A 218 -5.72 -4.99 6.15
N SER A 219 -5.92 -5.33 4.88
CA SER A 219 -7.01 -6.21 4.43
C SER A 219 -6.55 -7.23 3.40
N ASP A 220 -7.50 -8.06 2.95
CA ASP A 220 -7.36 -9.10 1.93
C ASP A 220 -8.34 -8.89 0.76
N ARG A 221 -8.69 -7.62 0.48
CA ARG A 221 -9.77 -7.27 -0.44
C ARG A 221 -9.41 -7.61 -1.89
N LEU A 222 -8.22 -7.24 -2.35
CA LEU A 222 -7.83 -7.45 -3.74
C LEU A 222 -7.66 -8.93 -4.06
N THR A 223 -7.08 -9.68 -3.14
CA THR A 223 -6.91 -11.14 -3.26
C THR A 223 -8.25 -11.86 -3.33
N ARG A 224 -9.27 -11.41 -2.59
CA ARG A 224 -10.65 -11.92 -2.69
C ARG A 224 -11.32 -11.62 -4.03
N LEU A 225 -10.90 -10.58 -4.76
CA LEU A 225 -11.44 -10.24 -6.08
C LEU A 225 -10.75 -10.99 -7.23
N LEU A 226 -9.61 -11.64 -6.98
CA LEU A 226 -8.85 -12.35 -8.02
C LEU A 226 -9.63 -13.48 -8.71
N PRO A 227 -10.41 -14.33 -8.01
CA PRO A 227 -11.17 -15.41 -8.67
C PRO A 227 -12.16 -14.91 -9.72
N ASP A 228 -12.80 -13.76 -9.47
CA ASP A 228 -13.73 -13.14 -10.42
C ASP A 228 -13.00 -12.51 -11.61
N CYS A 229 -11.77 -12.04 -11.40
CA CYS A 229 -10.94 -11.46 -12.47
C CYS A 229 -10.27 -12.53 -13.35
N LEU A 230 -9.98 -13.70 -12.80
CA LEU A 230 -9.27 -14.80 -13.45
C LEU A 230 -10.02 -16.14 -13.26
N PRO A 231 -11.24 -16.27 -13.81
CA PRO A 231 -12.04 -17.47 -13.59
C PRO A 231 -11.33 -18.71 -14.16
N GLY A 232 -11.13 -19.71 -13.32
CA GLY A 232 -10.50 -20.99 -13.70
C GLY A 232 -8.98 -20.95 -13.91
N ALA A 233 -8.32 -19.81 -13.64
CA ALA A 233 -6.87 -19.73 -13.72
C ALA A 233 -6.21 -20.32 -12.46
N THR A 234 -5.05 -20.96 -12.63
CA THR A 234 -4.19 -21.34 -11.50
C THR A 234 -3.42 -20.13 -11.01
N ALA A 235 -3.73 -19.68 -9.79
CA ALA A 235 -3.05 -18.59 -9.12
C ALA A 235 -3.02 -18.82 -7.60
N SER A 236 -1.89 -18.51 -6.96
CA SER A 236 -1.76 -18.47 -5.51
C SER A 236 -1.93 -17.03 -5.04
N ALA A 237 -2.81 -16.79 -4.07
CA ALA A 237 -3.13 -15.46 -3.59
C ALA A 237 -3.05 -15.41 -2.07
N PHE A 238 -2.22 -14.51 -1.56
CA PHE A 238 -1.98 -14.34 -0.13
C PHE A 238 -2.17 -12.88 0.25
N ALA A 239 -2.70 -12.61 1.44
CA ALA A 239 -2.76 -11.29 2.04
C ALA A 239 -1.92 -11.28 3.30
N LEU A 240 -0.95 -10.38 3.41
CA LEU A 240 -0.02 -10.40 4.55
C LEU A 240 -0.73 -10.10 5.89
N SER A 241 -1.87 -9.42 5.85
CA SER A 241 -2.75 -9.21 7.01
C SER A 241 -3.31 -10.51 7.60
N ARG A 242 -3.35 -11.60 6.83
CA ARG A 242 -3.94 -12.90 7.20
C ARG A 242 -2.93 -14.05 7.18
N ASP A 243 -2.07 -14.09 6.17
CA ASP A 243 -1.28 -15.27 5.81
C ASP A 243 0.21 -15.16 6.17
N TRP A 244 0.62 -14.13 6.93
CA TRP A 244 2.05 -13.89 7.20
C TRP A 244 2.74 -15.05 7.90
N ALA A 245 2.03 -15.79 8.75
CA ALA A 245 2.57 -16.96 9.46
C ALA A 245 2.83 -18.16 8.52
N GLU A 246 2.06 -18.28 7.44
CA GLU A 246 2.29 -19.29 6.39
C GLU A 246 3.47 -18.88 5.49
N LEU A 247 3.58 -17.58 5.18
CA LEU A 247 4.65 -17.03 4.35
C LEU A 247 6.01 -17.01 5.05
N TRP A 248 6.03 -17.13 6.38
CA TRP A 248 7.25 -17.09 7.17
C TRP A 248 7.75 -18.48 7.57
N SER A 249 8.90 -18.87 7.03
CA SER A 249 9.60 -20.13 7.33
C SER A 249 10.94 -19.85 8.01
N GLY A 250 10.90 -19.27 9.22
CA GLY A 250 12.10 -18.80 9.93
C GLY A 250 13.19 -19.86 10.15
N PRO A 251 14.40 -19.46 10.60
CA PRO A 251 15.49 -20.40 10.85
C PRO A 251 15.09 -21.42 11.93
N GLY A 252 14.86 -22.67 11.52
CA GLY A 252 14.46 -23.77 12.41
C GLY A 252 12.94 -23.96 12.60
N SER A 253 12.09 -23.40 11.74
CA SER A 253 10.63 -23.50 11.88
C SER A 253 10.07 -24.64 11.02
N GLU A 254 9.25 -25.53 11.62
CA GLU A 254 8.18 -26.18 10.86
C GLU A 254 7.12 -25.12 10.47
N PRO A 255 6.45 -25.26 9.32
CA PRO A 255 5.47 -24.28 8.84
C PRO A 255 4.39 -23.99 9.90
N GLY A 256 4.17 -22.71 10.23
CA GLY A 256 3.03 -22.29 11.08
C GLY A 256 3.35 -21.89 12.53
N THR A 257 4.62 -21.77 12.94
CA THR A 257 4.96 -21.31 14.30
C THR A 257 5.56 -19.90 14.28
N ALA A 258 4.86 -18.93 14.87
CA ALA A 258 5.36 -17.56 15.03
C ALA A 258 6.63 -17.53 15.90
N PRO A 259 7.62 -16.66 15.61
CA PRO A 259 8.79 -16.50 16.47
C PRO A 259 8.38 -16.00 17.86
N ARG A 260 8.95 -16.59 18.90
CA ARG A 260 8.75 -16.20 20.31
C ARG A 260 9.46 -14.90 20.66
#